data_AF-A0A958CNU9-F1
#
_entry.id   AF-A0A958CNU9-F1
#
_cell.length_a   1.000
_cell.length_b   1.000
_cell.length_c   1.000
_cell.angle_alpha   90.00
_cell.angle_beta   90.00
_cell.angle_gamma   90.00
#
_symmetry.space_group_name_H-M   'P 1'
#
loop_
_entity.id
_entity.type
_entity.pdbx_description
1 polymer ?
#
loop_
_entity_poly.entity_id
_entity_poly.type
_entity_poly.pdbx_seq_one_letter_code
_entity_poly.pdbx_strand_id
1 'polypeptide(L)'
;RVAAWVIGTRNALRALLLALLEPIDHMRSLEVAGDYTARLALLEELKGLPFGAAWDYHCLQAGVPVGVAYMDEIKAYETQTLLKRS
;
A
#
# COMPACT_ATOMS: atom_id res chain seq x y z
N ARG A 1 -11.34 13.76 10.35
CA ARG A 1 -9.93 13.75 10.85
C ARG A 1 -9.36 12.34 10.94
N VAL A 2 -10.09 11.37 11.48
CA VAL A 2 -9.64 9.95 11.58
C VAL A 2 -9.36 9.35 10.19
N ALA A 3 -10.27 9.54 9.23
CA ALA A 3 -10.08 9.03 7.86
C ALA A 3 -8.79 9.53 7.20
N ALA A 4 -8.45 10.81 7.35
CA ALA A 4 -7.23 11.38 6.77
C ALA A 4 -5.96 10.66 7.26
N TRP A 5 -5.88 10.39 8.57
CA TRP A 5 -4.76 9.63 9.15
C TRP A 5 -4.72 8.19 8.64
N VAL A 6 -5.86 7.49 8.66
CA VAL A 6 -5.93 6.10 8.22
C VAL A 6 -5.53 5.96 6.75
N ILE A 7 -6.04 6.84 5.88
CA ILE A 7 -5.70 6.84 4.45
C ILE A 7 -4.23 7.16 4.24
N GLY A 8 -3.71 8.23 4.87
CA GLY A 8 -2.33 8.66 4.73
C GLY A 8 -1.33 7.60 5.17
N THR A 9 -1.51 7.06 6.38
CA THR A 9 -0.61 6.04 6.94
C THR A 9 -0.68 4.73 6.15
N ARG A 10 -1.87 4.26 5.75
CA ARG A 10 -2.00 3.05 4.92
C ARG A 10 -1.31 3.21 3.57
N ASN A 11 -1.42 4.38 2.94
CA ASN A 11 -0.75 4.63 1.67
C ASN A 11 0.77 4.69 1.81
N ALA A 12 1.29 5.29 2.89
CA ALA A 12 2.72 5.28 3.17
C ALA A 12 3.25 3.83 3.37
N LEU A 13 2.52 3.01 4.13
CA LEU A 13 2.88 1.61 4.34
C LEU A 13 2.79 0.78 3.05
N ARG A 14 1.78 1.02 2.19
CA ARG A 14 1.70 0.38 0.87
C ARG A 14 2.87 0.74 -0.03
N ALA A 15 3.31 1.99 -0.03
CA ALA A 15 4.48 2.42 -0.79
C ALA A 15 5.75 1.70 -0.32
N LEU A 16 5.92 1.54 1.00
CA LEU A 16 7.03 0.77 1.57
C LEU A 16 6.94 -0.72 1.19
N LEU A 17 5.75 -1.33 1.25
CA LEU A 17 5.54 -2.71 0.82
C LEU A 17 5.90 -2.91 -0.65
N LEU A 18 5.44 -2.00 -1.52
CA LEU A 18 5.80 -2.02 -2.94
C LEU A 18 7.31 -2.00 -3.13
N ALA A 19 8.01 -1.06 -2.48
CA ALA A 19 9.48 -0.97 -2.55
C ALA A 19 10.19 -2.24 -2.04
N LEU A 20 9.64 -2.92 -1.03
CA LEU A 20 10.19 -4.19 -0.53
C LEU A 20 9.97 -5.38 -1.49
N LEU A 21 8.97 -5.29 -2.36
CA LEU A 21 8.66 -6.31 -3.37
C LEU A 21 9.41 -6.07 -4.69
N GLU A 22 10.10 -4.94 -4.83
CA GLU A 22 10.89 -4.65 -6.02
C GLU A 22 12.17 -5.51 -6.07
N PRO A 23 12.51 -6.10 -7.24
CA PRO A 23 13.76 -6.83 -7.44
C PRO A 23 14.95 -5.85 -7.64
N ILE A 24 15.29 -5.11 -6.58
CA ILE A 24 16.28 -4.02 -6.61
C ILE A 24 17.65 -4.50 -7.11
N ASP A 25 18.11 -5.67 -6.69
CA ASP A 25 19.42 -6.19 -7.11
C ASP A 25 19.47 -6.50 -8.60
N HIS A 26 18.38 -7.03 -9.16
CA HIS A 26 18.26 -7.25 -10.60
C HIS A 26 18.25 -5.91 -11.35
N MET A 27 17.45 -4.94 -10.90
CA MET A 27 17.40 -3.61 -11.50
C MET A 27 18.75 -2.88 -11.47
N ARG A 28 19.51 -3.02 -10.37
CA ARG A 28 20.87 -2.48 -10.25
C ARG A 28 21.82 -3.13 -11.24
N SER A 29 21.74 -4.45 -11.42
CA SER A 29 22.58 -5.15 -12.40
C SER A 29 22.32 -4.67 -13.83
N LEU A 30 21.05 -4.45 -14.21
CA LEU A 30 20.66 -3.89 -15.50
C LEU A 30 21.17 -2.45 -15.67
N GLU A 31 21.08 -1.62 -14.62
CA GLU A 31 21.61 -0.26 -14.64
C GLU A 31 23.13 -0.24 -14.84
N VAL A 32 23.88 -1.08 -14.12
CA VAL A 32 25.34 -1.18 -14.26
C VAL A 32 25.74 -1.70 -15.65
N ALA A 33 24.95 -2.61 -16.23
CA ALA A 33 25.15 -3.12 -17.59
C ALA A 33 24.76 -2.10 -18.69
N GLY A 34 24.13 -0.98 -18.33
CA GLY A 34 23.64 0.02 -19.28
C GLY A 34 22.36 -0.38 -20.03
N ASP A 35 21.68 -1.46 -19.61
CA ASP A 35 20.43 -1.91 -20.22
C ASP A 35 19.22 -1.19 -19.60
N TYR A 36 19.08 0.07 -19.96
CA TYR A 36 17.99 0.92 -19.47
C TYR A 36 16.63 0.50 -20.02
N THR A 37 16.58 -0.18 -21.17
CA THR A 37 15.34 -0.66 -21.78
C THR A 37 14.76 -1.81 -20.96
N ALA A 38 15.57 -2.82 -20.61
CA ALA A 38 15.13 -3.91 -19.75
C ALA A 38 14.76 -3.40 -18.35
N ARG A 39 15.54 -2.45 -17.80
CA ARG A 39 15.22 -1.84 -16.51
C ARG A 39 13.87 -1.13 -16.52
N LEU A 40 13.58 -0.36 -17.58
CA LEU A 40 12.30 0.33 -17.73
C LEU A 40 11.14 -0.66 -17.90
N ALA A 41 11.32 -1.68 -18.75
CA ALA A 41 10.31 -2.72 -18.94
C ALA A 41 9.96 -3.42 -17.62
N LEU A 42 10.98 -3.77 -16.82
CA LEU A 42 10.77 -4.38 -15.51
C LEU A 42 9.99 -3.45 -14.56
N LEU A 43 10.33 -2.16 -14.50
CA LEU A 43 9.61 -1.18 -13.67
C LEU A 43 8.13 -1.05 -14.05
N GLU A 44 7.81 -1.10 -15.34
CA GLU A 44 6.41 -1.05 -15.79
C GLU A 44 5.65 -2.33 -15.45
N GLU A 45 6.26 -3.51 -15.65
CA GLU A 45 5.65 -4.80 -15.29
C GLU A 45 5.35 -4.91 -13.79
N LEU A 46 6.21 -4.35 -12.93
CA LEU A 46 5.99 -4.32 -11.48
C LEU A 46 4.68 -3.62 -11.08
N LYS A 47 4.23 -2.62 -11.84
CA LYS A 47 2.96 -1.91 -11.57
C LYS A 47 1.74 -2.79 -11.81
N GLY A 48 1.86 -3.81 -12.66
CA GLY A 48 0.81 -4.78 -12.96
C GLY A 48 0.76 -5.97 -12.00
N LEU A 49 1.77 -6.15 -11.14
CA LEU A 49 1.80 -7.26 -10.19
C LEU A 49 0.67 -7.16 -9.16
N PRO A 50 0.18 -8.30 -8.64
CA PRO A 50 -0.92 -8.34 -7.68
C PRO A 50 -0.48 -7.96 -6.25
N PHE A 51 0.13 -6.78 -6.07
CA PHE A 51 0.58 -6.29 -4.75
C PHE A 51 -0.58 -6.10 -3.76
N GLY A 52 -1.81 -5.91 -4.27
CA GLY A 52 -3.02 -5.86 -3.46
C GLY A 52 -3.21 -7.10 -2.60
N ALA A 53 -2.90 -8.30 -3.12
CA ALA A 53 -3.01 -9.55 -2.37
C ALA A 53 -2.01 -9.59 -1.19
N ALA A 54 -0.78 -9.13 -1.41
CA ALA A 54 0.22 -9.03 -0.34
C ALA A 54 -0.18 -8.01 0.73
N TRP A 55 -0.75 -6.86 0.31
CA TRP A 55 -1.27 -5.85 1.22
C TRP A 55 -2.46 -6.34 2.05
N ASP A 56 -3.38 -7.06 1.41
CA ASP A 56 -4.57 -7.61 2.08
C ASP A 56 -4.17 -8.67 3.11
N TYR A 57 -3.20 -9.52 2.79
CA TYR A 57 -2.64 -10.47 3.73
C TYR A 57 -1.94 -9.78 4.92
N HIS A 58 -1.18 -8.71 4.67
CA HIS A 58 -0.58 -7.91 5.74
C HIS A 58 -1.64 -7.31 6.68
N CYS A 59 -2.74 -6.77 6.14
CA CYS A 59 -3.86 -6.28 6.94
C CYS A 59 -4.51 -7.38 7.77
N LEU A 60 -4.72 -8.57 7.17
CA LEU A 60 -5.28 -9.73 7.86
C LEU A 60 -4.40 -10.18 9.02
N GLN A 61 -3.08 -10.28 8.82
CA GLN A 61 -2.15 -10.65 9.88
C GLN A 61 -2.07 -9.62 11.00
N ALA A 62 -2.21 -8.33 10.67
CA ALA A 62 -2.24 -7.25 11.64
C ALA A 62 -3.59 -7.12 12.37
N GLY A 63 -4.60 -7.94 12.02
CA GLY A 63 -5.93 -7.89 12.62
C GLY A 63 -6.69 -6.60 12.31
N VAL A 64 -6.37 -5.93 11.20
CA VAL A 64 -7.03 -4.69 10.77
C VAL A 64 -7.88 -4.91 9.51
N PRO A 65 -8.89 -4.06 9.25
CA PRO A 65 -9.76 -4.24 8.09
C PRO A 65 -9.01 -4.22 6.75
N VAL A 66 -9.35 -5.20 5.93
CA VAL A 66 -8.84 -5.37 4.56
C VAL A 66 -9.59 -4.43 3.60
N GLY A 67 -8.91 -3.97 2.56
CA GLY A 67 -9.52 -3.11 1.54
C GLY A 67 -10.10 -1.82 2.12
N VAL A 68 -11.36 -1.54 1.77
CA VAL A 68 -12.12 -0.34 2.19
C VAL A 68 -12.97 -0.54 3.44
N ALA A 69 -12.97 -1.75 4.03
CA ALA A 69 -13.80 -2.07 5.19
C ALA A 69 -13.50 -1.20 6.43
N TYR A 70 -12.30 -0.61 6.52
CA TYR A 70 -11.98 0.36 7.58
C TYR A 70 -12.90 1.59 7.57
N MET A 71 -13.57 1.88 6.46
CA MET A 71 -14.53 2.98 6.37
C MET A 71 -15.78 2.73 7.21
N ASP A 72 -16.19 1.49 7.40
CA ASP A 72 -17.37 1.16 8.20
C ASP A 72 -17.10 1.43 9.68
N GLU A 73 -15.90 1.11 10.17
CA GLU A 73 -15.46 1.46 11.52
C GLU A 73 -15.37 2.98 11.73
N ILE A 74 -14.84 3.70 10.74
CA ILE A 74 -14.76 5.17 10.81
C ILE A 74 -16.15 5.79 10.89
N LYS A 75 -17.09 5.35 10.03
CA LYS A 75 -18.47 5.84 10.04
C LYS A 75 -19.16 5.55 11.37
N ALA A 76 -19.00 4.33 11.90
CA ALA A 76 -19.54 3.96 13.20
C ALA A 76 -19.00 4.87 14.31
N TYR A 77 -17.69 5.14 14.32
CA TYR A 77 -17.06 6.05 15.29
C TYR A 77 -17.55 7.49 15.14
N GLU A 78 -17.74 7.97 13.91
CA GLU A 78 -18.28 9.29 13.63
C GLU A 78 -19.68 9.47 14.23
N THR A 79 -20.59 8.52 13.97
CA THR A 79 -21.97 8.58 14.50
C THR A 79 -22.03 8.44 16.01
N GLN A 80 -21.27 7.49 16.58
CA GLN A 80 -21.40 7.15 18.00
C GLN A 80 -20.70 8.16 18.93
N THR A 81 -19.65 8.81 18.43
CA THR A 81 -18.76 9.64 19.27
C THR A 81 -18.62 11.06 18.75
N LEU A 82 -18.22 11.25 17.49
CA LEU A 82 -17.84 12.59 17.01
C LEU A 82 -19.05 13.52 16.89
N LEU A 83 -20.20 13.02 16.43
CA LEU A 83 -21.44 13.81 16.37
C LEU A 83 -21.97 14.25 17.74
N LYS A 84 -21.61 13.56 18.83
CA LYS A 84 -22.02 13.92 20.19
C LYS A 84 -21.13 14.98 20.84
N ARG A 85 -20.02 15.35 20.18
CA ARG A 85 -19.03 16.33 20.66
C ARG A 85 -19.17 17.69 19.97
N SER A 86 -20.04 17.78 18.96
CA SER A 86 -20.45 19.01 18.28
C SER A 86 -21.82 19.44 18.77
#